data_AF-A0A0F8W987-F1
#
_entry.id   AF-A0A0F8W987-F1
#
_cell.length_a   1.000
_cell.length_b   1.000
_cell.length_c   1.000
_cell.angle_alpha   90.00
_cell.angle_beta   90.00
_cell.angle_gamma   90.00
#
_symmetry.space_group_name_H-M   'P 1'
#
loop_
_entity.id
_entity.type
_entity.pdbx_description
1 polymer ?
#
loop_
_entity_poly.entity_id
_entity_poly.type
_entity_poly.pdbx_seq_one_letter_code
_entity_poly.pdbx_strand_id
1 'polypeptide(L)'
;VLSSALSEFPGDLAQVILGELQVGSPEKPSESVFGEGDSHVRGMAVFHNTNLEIGVWSDITTEMASASGSTADALPGTGAGNTFYIGGDIEFPGFKVDTTVAIALGAGALILEFHNGVAWTPFDIMVADSVIPYDSHAQDIWGRIADEEVRFGPMVGWAQRNLDGTTKFWIRARVSVGITTVPTLEQTKLSTNRYEITADGFTERFGDAEDQRSFFHQRLTDDLSGASPTNGALVLSTNITITPVDNRFNNNALDGFGAIEALPEGLDTSRPVELVVNWIPKVATAGDVEFEVNVAQLAIGDVLDGSVADVNTAVVTSVGAGQTDILRQTVLS
;
A
#
# COMPACT_ATOMS: atom_id res chain seq x y z
N VAL A 1 36.01 4.82 10.33
CA VAL A 1 35.55 3.51 9.83
C VAL A 1 35.87 3.46 8.35
N LEU A 2 36.77 2.58 7.92
CA LEU A 2 37.08 2.42 6.50
C LEU A 2 35.87 1.74 5.85
N SER A 3 35.10 2.47 5.03
CA SER A 3 34.15 1.83 4.15
C SER A 3 34.97 1.12 3.07
N SER A 4 35.10 -0.20 3.17
CA SER A 4 35.61 -1.00 2.07
C SER A 4 34.56 -0.98 0.96
N ALA A 5 34.66 -0.03 0.03
CA ALA A 5 33.93 -0.12 -1.21
C ALA A 5 34.54 -1.28 -2.01
N LEU A 6 33.75 -2.32 -2.24
CA LEU A 6 34.19 -3.52 -2.94
C LEU A 6 34.07 -3.24 -4.44
N SER A 7 35.19 -2.89 -5.08
CA SER A 7 35.28 -2.86 -6.54
C SER A 7 36.64 -3.27 -7.10
N GLU A 8 36.59 -3.95 -8.24
CA GLU A 8 37.72 -4.44 -9.02
C GLU A 8 37.87 -3.78 -10.42
N PHE A 9 37.03 -2.78 -10.76
CA PHE A 9 37.20 -1.97 -11.98
C PHE A 9 37.42 -0.47 -11.66
N PRO A 10 38.43 0.20 -12.25
CA PRO A 10 38.61 1.63 -12.08
C PRO A 10 37.41 2.41 -12.63
N GLY A 11 36.66 3.07 -11.74
CA GLY A 11 35.56 3.96 -12.08
C GLY A 11 34.15 3.39 -11.94
N ASP A 12 34.01 2.10 -11.62
CA ASP A 12 32.72 1.47 -11.34
C ASP A 12 32.80 0.82 -9.96
N LEU A 13 31.92 1.13 -9.00
CA LEU A 13 32.01 0.58 -7.64
C LEU A 13 31.27 -0.77 -7.56
N ALA A 14 31.72 -1.77 -8.32
CA ALA A 14 31.07 -3.08 -8.41
C ALA A 14 31.98 -4.24 -7.97
N GLN A 15 31.44 -5.16 -7.16
CA GLN A 15 32.10 -6.40 -6.76
C GLN A 15 31.61 -7.57 -7.63
N VAL A 16 32.53 -8.39 -8.16
CA VAL A 16 32.17 -9.61 -8.90
C VAL A 16 32.39 -10.82 -8.00
N ILE A 17 31.31 -11.56 -7.75
CA ILE A 17 31.38 -12.81 -6.99
C ILE A 17 31.34 -13.97 -8.00
N LEU A 18 32.50 -14.60 -8.22
CA LEU A 18 32.64 -15.74 -9.13
C LEU A 18 32.31 -17.09 -8.48
N GLY A 19 32.13 -17.11 -7.15
CA GLY A 19 31.79 -18.29 -6.35
C GLY A 19 30.42 -18.18 -5.69
N GLU A 20 30.20 -18.96 -4.64
CA GLU A 20 29.00 -18.86 -3.81
C GLU A 20 29.05 -17.61 -2.91
N LEU A 21 27.93 -16.88 -2.84
CA LEU A 21 27.67 -15.89 -1.80
C LEU A 21 26.76 -16.52 -0.76
N GLN A 22 27.26 -16.64 0.47
CA GLN A 22 26.47 -17.07 1.62
C GLN A 22 26.33 -15.89 2.58
N VAL A 23 25.09 -15.59 2.99
CA VAL A 23 24.79 -14.53 3.95
C VAL A 23 24.21 -15.18 5.21
N GLY A 24 24.94 -15.05 6.32
CA GLY A 24 24.63 -15.74 7.58
C GLY A 24 25.14 -17.19 7.64
N SER A 25 24.81 -17.87 8.74
CA SER A 25 25.00 -19.30 8.98
C SER A 25 23.83 -19.85 9.81
N PRO A 26 23.66 -21.18 9.94
CA PRO A 26 22.61 -21.74 10.80
C PRO A 26 22.64 -21.24 12.26
N GLU A 27 23.82 -20.93 12.80
CA GLU A 27 24.01 -20.41 14.17
C GLU A 27 23.88 -18.89 14.26
N LYS A 28 23.99 -18.20 13.12
CA LYS A 28 23.89 -16.75 13.02
C LYS A 28 23.28 -16.37 11.67
N PRO A 29 21.96 -16.60 11.49
CA PRO A 29 21.31 -16.26 10.24
C PRO A 29 21.37 -14.73 10.07
N SER A 30 21.34 -14.26 8.83
CA SER A 30 21.50 -12.83 8.53
C SER A 30 20.70 -12.51 7.28
N GLU A 31 20.07 -11.34 7.29
CA GLU A 31 19.32 -10.84 6.15
C GLU A 31 20.24 -10.25 5.07
N SER A 32 19.67 -10.08 3.88
CA SER A 32 20.28 -9.37 2.75
C SER A 32 19.31 -8.36 2.20
N VAL A 33 19.79 -7.15 1.95
CA VAL A 33 18.98 -6.05 1.43
C VAL A 33 19.56 -5.51 0.12
N PHE A 34 18.70 -5.38 -0.88
CA PHE A 34 19.03 -4.90 -2.22
C PHE A 34 18.16 -3.68 -2.57
N GLY A 35 18.76 -2.65 -3.17
CA GLY A 35 18.07 -1.40 -3.49
C GLY A 35 18.68 -0.21 -2.73
N GLU A 36 17.85 0.60 -2.09
CA GLU A 36 18.28 1.83 -1.40
C GLU A 36 18.88 1.60 0.01
N GLY A 37 19.02 0.34 0.44
CA GLY A 37 19.47 -0.05 1.76
C GLY A 37 18.31 -0.43 2.70
N ASP A 38 18.61 -0.81 3.93
CA ASP A 38 17.60 -1.14 4.95
C ASP A 38 16.97 0.14 5.54
N SER A 39 15.86 -0.06 6.26
CA SER A 39 15.26 0.89 7.17
C SER A 39 16.27 1.62 8.06
N HIS A 40 16.07 2.91 8.27
CA HIS A 40 17.05 3.74 8.97
C HIS A 40 16.44 4.89 9.77
N VAL A 41 17.21 5.39 10.74
CA VAL A 41 16.89 6.61 11.50
C VAL A 41 17.54 7.87 10.92
N ARG A 42 18.34 7.73 9.85
CA ARG A 42 19.05 8.88 9.24
C ARG A 42 18.04 9.87 8.66
N GLY A 43 18.19 11.14 9.06
CA GLY A 43 17.31 12.20 8.58
C GLY A 43 15.89 12.16 9.14
N MET A 44 15.60 11.21 10.04
CA MET A 44 14.32 11.06 10.70
C MET A 44 14.12 12.16 11.76
N ALA A 45 12.90 12.65 11.86
CA ALA A 45 12.42 13.43 13.00
C ALA A 45 11.08 12.86 13.45
N VAL A 46 10.86 12.75 14.76
CA VAL A 46 9.63 12.20 15.32
C VAL A 46 9.13 13.12 16.42
N PHE A 47 7.94 13.68 16.22
CA PHE A 47 7.31 14.61 17.15
C PHE A 47 5.95 14.10 17.59
N HIS A 48 5.48 14.61 18.71
CA HIS A 48 4.07 14.51 19.06
C HIS A 48 3.49 15.87 19.44
N ASN A 49 2.18 16.05 19.24
CA ASN A 49 1.49 17.30 19.55
C ASN A 49 0.12 17.05 20.17
N THR A 50 -0.21 17.83 21.20
CA THR A 50 -1.43 17.66 22.00
C THR A 50 -2.73 18.10 21.31
N ASN A 51 -2.64 18.85 20.21
CA ASN A 51 -3.80 19.29 19.43
C ASN A 51 -3.38 19.76 18.03
N LEU A 52 -3.29 18.82 17.10
CA LEU A 52 -2.91 19.06 15.70
C LEU A 52 -1.57 19.80 15.61
N GLU A 53 -1.55 20.99 15.02
CA GLU A 53 -0.35 21.81 14.89
C GLU A 53 -0.36 23.03 15.82
N ILE A 54 -1.45 23.22 16.58
CA ILE A 54 -1.65 24.37 17.47
C ILE A 54 -1.44 24.03 18.95
N GLY A 55 -1.28 22.74 19.27
CA GLY A 55 -1.02 22.28 20.62
C GLY A 55 0.46 22.39 21.02
N VAL A 56 0.82 21.68 22.08
CA VAL A 56 2.18 21.64 22.62
C VAL A 56 2.97 20.57 21.88
N TRP A 57 4.07 20.98 21.24
CA TRP A 57 5.01 20.08 20.59
C TRP A 57 5.95 19.44 21.61
N SER A 58 6.33 18.19 21.39
CA SER A 58 7.56 17.63 21.95
C SER A 58 8.30 16.82 20.91
N ASP A 59 9.61 16.98 20.90
CA ASP A 59 10.52 16.20 20.09
C ASP A 59 10.90 14.92 20.84
N ILE A 60 10.55 13.78 20.25
CA ILE A 60 10.83 12.43 20.77
C ILE A 60 11.73 11.65 19.79
N THR A 61 12.43 12.36 18.91
CA THR A 61 13.29 11.76 17.87
C THR A 61 14.38 10.89 18.48
N THR A 62 14.95 11.28 19.63
CA THR A 62 16.06 10.55 20.25
C THR A 62 15.58 9.21 20.80
N GLU A 63 14.44 9.21 21.46
CA GLU A 63 13.80 8.02 22.00
C GLU A 63 13.44 7.06 20.86
N MET A 64 12.79 7.57 19.82
CA MET A 64 12.33 6.78 18.68
C MET A 64 13.46 6.31 17.76
N ALA A 65 14.63 6.94 17.78
CA ALA A 65 15.80 6.50 17.03
C ALA A 65 16.63 5.44 17.77
N SER A 66 16.35 5.17 19.05
CA SER A 66 17.10 4.18 19.81
C SER A 66 16.84 2.77 19.28
N ALA A 67 17.87 1.92 19.28
CA ALA A 67 17.73 0.51 18.88
C ALA A 67 17.33 -0.40 20.04
N SER A 68 17.44 0.08 21.29
CA SER A 68 16.92 -0.58 22.48
C SER A 68 17.04 0.32 23.70
N GLY A 69 16.29 0.00 24.76
CA GLY A 69 16.42 0.57 26.09
C GLY A 69 15.88 2.00 26.23
N SER A 70 15.14 2.49 25.24
CA SER A 70 14.40 3.76 25.31
C SER A 70 13.01 3.54 24.76
N THR A 71 12.00 3.98 25.49
CA THR A 71 10.61 3.94 25.03
C THR A 71 9.95 5.30 25.19
N ALA A 72 8.99 5.59 24.33
CA ALA A 72 8.17 6.79 24.42
C ALA A 72 6.75 6.51 23.95
N ASP A 73 5.80 7.22 24.53
CA ASP A 73 4.41 7.21 24.08
C ASP A 73 4.33 7.85 22.69
N ALA A 74 3.70 7.18 21.73
CA ALA A 74 3.55 7.72 20.38
C ALA A 74 2.62 8.94 20.37
N LEU A 75 1.61 8.95 21.24
CA LEU A 75 0.63 10.04 21.33
C LEU A 75 0.76 10.71 22.71
N PRO A 76 0.62 12.04 22.81
CA PRO A 76 0.75 12.75 24.09
C PRO A 76 -0.47 12.58 25.00
N GLY A 77 -1.49 11.84 24.55
CA GLY A 77 -2.71 11.57 25.28
C GLY A 77 -3.77 10.85 24.44
N THR A 78 -4.92 10.59 25.06
CA THR A 78 -6.00 9.79 24.46
C THR A 78 -7.10 10.61 23.77
N GLY A 79 -7.11 11.94 23.97
CA GLY A 79 -8.12 12.83 23.40
C GLY A 79 -8.00 13.00 21.87
N ALA A 80 -9.12 13.35 21.22
CA ALA A 80 -9.12 13.72 19.81
C ALA A 80 -8.22 14.94 19.55
N GLY A 81 -7.53 14.94 18.41
CA GLY A 81 -6.57 15.97 18.02
C GLY A 81 -5.13 15.68 18.45
N ASN A 82 -4.90 14.75 19.37
CA ASN A 82 -3.54 14.27 19.66
C ASN A 82 -2.92 13.64 18.41
N THR A 83 -1.65 13.94 18.15
CA THR A 83 -0.97 13.58 16.91
C THR A 83 0.45 13.10 17.15
N PHE A 84 0.85 12.10 16.39
CA PHE A 84 2.21 11.59 16.24
C PHE A 84 2.68 11.92 14.83
N TYR A 85 3.88 12.47 14.66
CA TYR A 85 4.44 12.87 13.39
C TYR A 85 5.75 12.12 13.15
N ILE A 86 5.89 11.53 11.97
CA ILE A 86 7.16 10.95 11.49
C ILE A 86 7.58 11.71 10.24
N GLY A 87 8.81 12.21 10.23
CA GLY A 87 9.34 13.04 9.16
C GLY A 87 10.64 12.48 8.59
N GLY A 88 10.76 12.51 7.25
CA GLY A 88 11.97 12.15 6.51
C GLY A 88 12.53 13.33 5.70
N ASP A 89 13.84 13.33 5.45
CA ASP A 89 14.49 14.30 4.55
C ASP A 89 14.06 14.12 3.08
N ILE A 90 13.69 12.90 2.73
CA ILE A 90 13.15 12.48 1.44
C ILE A 90 11.81 11.77 1.65
N GLU A 91 11.04 11.60 0.58
CA GLU A 91 9.87 10.70 0.59
C GLU A 91 10.33 9.27 0.92
N PHE A 92 9.53 8.55 1.69
CA PHE A 92 9.81 7.19 2.14
C PHE A 92 8.57 6.33 1.95
N PRO A 93 8.67 5.05 1.57
CA PRO A 93 7.51 4.20 1.24
C PRO A 93 6.82 3.54 2.45
N GLY A 94 7.33 3.77 3.66
CA GLY A 94 6.86 3.10 4.87
C GLY A 94 7.74 3.38 6.06
N PHE A 95 7.46 2.75 7.18
CA PHE A 95 8.32 2.80 8.36
C PHE A 95 8.19 1.51 9.19
N LYS A 96 9.27 1.12 9.87
CA LYS A 96 9.25 0.06 10.87
C LYS A 96 8.92 0.65 12.24
N VAL A 97 8.16 -0.06 13.05
CA VAL A 97 7.93 0.26 14.46
C VAL A 97 8.12 -0.96 15.34
N ASP A 98 8.68 -0.74 16.52
CA ASP A 98 8.67 -1.71 17.61
C ASP A 98 7.68 -1.21 18.68
N THR A 99 6.54 -1.89 18.81
CA THR A 99 5.49 -1.53 19.74
C THR A 99 5.61 -2.35 21.02
N THR A 100 5.81 -1.66 22.16
CA THR A 100 5.94 -2.30 23.48
C THR A 100 4.65 -2.27 24.30
N VAL A 101 3.78 -1.31 24.02
CA VAL A 101 2.41 -1.24 24.56
C VAL A 101 1.46 -0.99 23.40
N ALA A 102 0.56 -1.94 23.16
CA ALA A 102 -0.44 -1.82 22.11
C ALA A 102 -1.45 -0.70 22.40
N ILE A 103 -1.91 -0.05 21.34
CA ILE A 103 -3.03 0.89 21.40
C ILE A 103 -4.32 0.14 21.75
N ALA A 104 -5.19 0.78 22.53
CA ALA A 104 -6.57 0.35 22.67
C ALA A 104 -7.47 1.47 22.18
N LEU A 105 -8.13 1.24 21.04
CA LEU A 105 -8.99 2.25 20.42
C LEU A 105 -10.29 2.45 21.22
N GLY A 106 -10.87 1.40 21.79
CA GLY A 106 -12.21 1.46 22.37
C GLY A 106 -13.24 1.82 21.28
N ALA A 107 -13.96 2.94 21.47
CA ALA A 107 -14.83 3.51 20.43
C ALA A 107 -14.12 4.60 19.58
N GLY A 108 -12.82 4.78 19.80
CA GLY A 108 -11.97 5.75 19.14
C GLY A 108 -11.50 5.30 17.76
N ALA A 109 -10.74 6.16 17.09
CA ALA A 109 -10.15 5.89 15.79
C ALA A 109 -8.89 6.72 15.56
N LEU A 110 -7.96 6.15 14.77
CA LEU A 110 -6.82 6.85 14.20
C LEU A 110 -7.08 7.14 12.72
N ILE A 111 -6.48 8.22 12.22
CA ILE A 111 -6.38 8.50 10.80
C ILE A 111 -4.91 8.82 10.52
N LEU A 112 -4.33 8.13 9.54
CA LEU A 112 -3.01 8.48 9.03
C LEU A 112 -3.15 9.45 7.86
N GLU A 113 -2.33 10.50 7.88
CA GLU A 113 -2.39 11.59 6.91
C GLU A 113 -0.99 12.02 6.48
N PHE A 114 -0.81 12.38 5.21
CA PHE A 114 0.39 13.02 4.70
C PHE A 114 0.09 14.47 4.29
N HIS A 115 1.09 15.33 4.24
CA HIS A 115 0.89 16.71 3.78
C HIS A 115 1.07 16.84 2.27
N ASN A 116 0.02 17.18 1.53
CA ASN A 116 0.06 17.28 0.05
C ASN A 116 0.49 18.66 -0.49
N GLY A 117 1.10 19.49 0.36
CA GLY A 117 1.45 20.88 0.05
C GLY A 117 0.35 21.90 0.35
N VAL A 118 -0.91 21.46 0.51
CA VAL A 118 -2.06 22.32 0.81
C VAL A 118 -2.73 21.93 2.13
N ALA A 119 -2.97 20.63 2.31
CA ALA A 119 -3.69 20.08 3.45
C ALA A 119 -3.14 18.70 3.84
N TRP A 120 -3.51 18.26 5.04
CA TRP A 120 -3.35 16.88 5.46
C TRP A 120 -4.37 16.01 4.73
N THR A 121 -3.87 15.00 4.03
CA THR A 121 -4.65 14.10 3.19
C THR A 121 -4.57 12.69 3.76
N PRO A 122 -5.70 12.01 4.02
CA PRO A 122 -5.68 10.65 4.52
C PRO A 122 -5.09 9.70 3.47
N PHE A 123 -4.50 8.61 3.93
CA PHE A 123 -4.00 7.53 3.09
C PHE A 123 -4.15 6.18 3.80
N ASP A 124 -4.11 5.11 3.00
CA ASP A 124 -4.25 3.74 3.48
C ASP A 124 -2.88 3.11 3.78
N ILE A 125 -2.87 2.23 4.78
CA ILE A 125 -1.68 1.48 5.18
C ILE A 125 -1.95 -0.03 5.18
N MET A 126 -0.86 -0.77 5.10
CA MET A 126 -0.79 -2.19 5.42
C MET A 126 0.26 -2.37 6.50
N VAL A 127 -0.17 -2.83 7.67
CA VAL A 127 0.72 -3.27 8.73
C VAL A 127 1.05 -4.74 8.50
N ALA A 128 2.32 -5.10 8.55
CA ALA A 128 2.76 -6.49 8.43
C ALA A 128 3.78 -6.82 9.52
N ASP A 129 3.78 -8.05 10.03
CA ASP A 129 4.80 -8.49 10.99
C ASP A 129 6.17 -8.52 10.30
N SER A 130 7.21 -7.96 10.94
CA SER A 130 8.57 -8.01 10.39
C SER A 130 9.31 -9.31 10.73
N VAL A 131 8.61 -10.25 11.35
CA VAL A 131 9.09 -11.57 11.75
C VAL A 131 8.00 -12.61 11.48
N ILE A 132 8.38 -13.88 11.44
CA ILE A 132 7.44 -15.00 11.30
C ILE A 132 6.26 -14.85 12.28
N PRO A 133 4.99 -14.97 11.83
CA PRO A 133 4.53 -15.53 10.55
C PRO A 133 4.54 -14.61 9.31
N TYR A 134 4.93 -13.33 9.45
CA TYR A 134 4.81 -12.31 8.40
C TYR A 134 3.35 -12.02 8.00
N ASP A 135 2.44 -12.10 8.99
CA ASP A 135 1.02 -11.84 8.75
C ASP A 135 0.78 -10.36 8.42
N SER A 136 -0.27 -10.10 7.63
CA SER A 136 -0.71 -8.77 7.24
C SER A 136 -1.99 -8.40 7.97
N HIS A 137 -2.07 -7.17 8.47
CA HIS A 137 -3.06 -6.72 9.45
C HIS A 137 -3.79 -5.43 9.06
N ALA A 138 -3.80 -5.11 7.77
CA ALA A 138 -4.50 -3.95 7.21
C ALA A 138 -4.16 -2.65 7.96
N GLN A 139 -5.17 -1.92 8.43
CA GLN A 139 -5.06 -0.59 9.05
C GLN A 139 -4.77 -0.62 10.57
N ASP A 140 -4.45 -1.80 11.12
CA ASP A 140 -4.31 -2.03 12.56
C ASP A 140 -2.93 -1.62 13.11
N ILE A 141 -2.57 -0.33 12.96
CA ILE A 141 -1.31 0.23 13.44
C ILE A 141 -1.26 0.24 14.97
N TRP A 142 -0.16 -0.27 15.53
CA TRP A 142 0.08 -0.36 16.98
C TRP A 142 -0.95 -1.23 17.74
N GLY A 143 -1.79 -2.00 17.04
CA GLY A 143 -2.79 -2.89 17.65
C GLY A 143 -2.19 -4.08 18.39
N ARG A 144 -0.90 -4.34 18.17
CA ARG A 144 -0.14 -5.47 18.72
C ARG A 144 1.15 -5.00 19.39
N ILE A 145 1.65 -5.83 20.29
CA ILE A 145 3.02 -5.73 20.82
C ILE A 145 3.90 -6.55 19.89
N ALA A 146 4.53 -5.89 18.92
CA ALA A 146 5.26 -6.54 17.83
C ALA A 146 6.23 -5.56 17.15
N ASP A 147 7.19 -6.16 16.44
CA ASP A 147 7.98 -5.48 15.39
C ASP A 147 7.20 -5.54 14.08
N GLU A 148 6.84 -4.37 13.55
CA GLU A 148 5.92 -4.25 12.43
C GLU A 148 6.46 -3.33 11.33
N GLU A 149 6.21 -3.71 10.09
CA GLU A 149 6.35 -2.88 8.90
C GLU A 149 5.03 -2.17 8.65
N VAL A 150 5.04 -0.84 8.61
CA VAL A 150 3.93 -0.04 8.13
C VAL A 150 4.23 0.40 6.70
N ARG A 151 3.51 -0.18 5.75
CA ARG A 151 3.66 0.08 4.32
C ARG A 151 2.55 1.01 3.85
N PHE A 152 2.85 1.86 2.88
CA PHE A 152 1.84 2.67 2.21
C PHE A 152 2.09 2.83 0.72
N GLY A 153 1.01 3.01 -0.03
CA GLY A 153 1.06 3.27 -1.46
C GLY A 153 1.59 4.66 -1.83
N PRO A 154 1.73 4.94 -3.13
CA PRO A 154 2.18 6.23 -3.63
C PRO A 154 1.30 7.41 -3.16
N MET A 155 1.93 8.43 -2.59
CA MET A 155 1.25 9.64 -2.08
C MET A 155 1.35 10.80 -3.07
N VAL A 156 0.35 10.95 -3.93
CA VAL A 156 0.35 12.00 -4.97
C VAL A 156 0.39 13.39 -4.34
N GLY A 157 1.42 14.17 -4.69
CA GLY A 157 1.60 15.54 -4.25
C GLY A 157 2.18 15.68 -2.83
N TRP A 158 2.77 14.63 -2.25
CA TRP A 158 3.46 14.74 -0.98
C TRP A 158 4.51 15.84 -1.03
N ALA A 159 4.45 16.77 -0.07
CA ALA A 159 5.32 17.93 -0.04
C ALA A 159 5.85 18.17 1.36
N GLN A 160 7.05 18.74 1.42
CA GLN A 160 7.64 19.12 2.69
C GLN A 160 6.79 20.15 3.43
N ARG A 161 6.79 20.06 4.76
CA ARG A 161 6.13 21.01 5.67
C ARG A 161 7.06 21.35 6.81
N ASN A 162 7.06 22.61 7.24
CA ASN A 162 7.75 23.03 8.45
C ASN A 162 6.83 22.81 9.66
N LEU A 163 7.22 21.91 10.56
CA LEU A 163 6.57 21.65 11.85
C LEU A 163 7.60 21.88 12.95
N ASP A 164 7.25 22.72 13.92
CA ASP A 164 8.12 23.09 15.05
C ASP A 164 9.58 23.44 14.66
N GLY A 165 9.73 24.20 13.56
CA GLY A 165 11.04 24.63 13.05
C GLY A 165 11.75 23.60 12.17
N THR A 166 11.22 22.40 12.01
CA THR A 166 11.82 21.30 11.24
C THR A 166 11.05 21.04 9.95
N THR A 167 11.74 21.12 8.81
CA THR A 167 11.14 20.91 7.48
C THR A 167 11.44 19.49 6.98
N LYS A 168 10.40 18.67 6.78
CA LYS A 168 10.50 17.27 6.35
C LYS A 168 9.30 16.90 5.46
N PHE A 169 9.39 15.76 4.79
CA PHE A 169 8.21 15.03 4.32
C PHE A 169 7.57 14.36 5.53
N TRP A 170 6.42 14.87 5.96
CA TRP A 170 5.75 14.39 7.16
C TRP A 170 4.57 13.49 6.83
N ILE A 171 4.47 12.39 7.57
CA ILE A 171 3.21 11.71 7.85
C ILE A 171 2.80 12.02 9.29
N ARG A 172 1.50 11.92 9.58
CA ARG A 172 0.99 11.96 10.94
C ARG A 172 -0.07 10.90 11.19
N ALA A 173 -0.05 10.31 12.38
CA ALA A 173 -1.19 9.58 12.92
C ALA A 173 -1.96 10.52 13.86
N ARG A 174 -3.26 10.65 13.64
CA ARG A 174 -4.13 11.56 14.39
C ARG A 174 -5.26 10.81 15.07
N VAL A 175 -5.46 11.06 16.36
CA VAL A 175 -6.65 10.63 17.08
C VAL A 175 -7.85 11.43 16.56
N SER A 176 -8.72 10.80 15.77
CA SER A 176 -9.91 11.45 15.21
C SER A 176 -11.10 11.37 16.18
N VAL A 177 -11.18 10.26 16.93
CA VAL A 177 -12.11 10.01 18.03
C VAL A 177 -11.30 9.44 19.19
N GLY A 178 -11.57 9.90 20.42
CA GLY A 178 -10.75 9.58 21.59
C GLY A 178 -10.55 8.08 21.83
N ILE A 179 -9.32 7.68 22.14
CA ILE A 179 -8.90 6.29 22.40
C ILE A 179 -8.88 5.98 23.90
N THR A 180 -8.60 4.73 24.30
CA THR A 180 -8.53 4.34 25.71
C THR A 180 -7.11 4.16 26.23
N THR A 181 -6.18 3.67 25.41
CA THR A 181 -4.77 3.47 25.77
C THR A 181 -3.90 4.05 24.68
N VAL A 182 -2.89 4.82 25.07
CA VAL A 182 -1.84 5.34 24.18
C VAL A 182 -0.81 4.23 23.93
N PRO A 183 -0.35 4.01 22.68
CA PRO A 183 0.71 3.05 22.43
C PRO A 183 2.07 3.61 22.81
N THR A 184 2.94 2.72 23.28
CA THR A 184 4.33 3.02 23.62
C THR A 184 5.24 2.27 22.65
N LEU A 185 6.20 2.99 22.06
CA LEU A 185 7.12 2.46 21.04
C LEU A 185 8.55 2.46 21.58
N GLU A 186 9.37 1.50 21.17
CA GLU A 186 10.82 1.43 21.45
C GLU A 186 11.64 2.02 20.30
N GLN A 187 11.26 1.75 19.05
CA GLN A 187 11.95 2.25 17.88
C GLN A 187 10.99 2.60 16.74
N THR A 188 11.38 3.59 15.93
CA THR A 188 10.83 3.84 14.59
C THR A 188 11.99 3.95 13.60
N LYS A 189 11.84 3.40 12.40
CA LYS A 189 12.81 3.55 11.30
C LYS A 189 12.07 3.88 10.01
N LEU A 190 12.59 4.82 9.22
CA LEU A 190 12.06 5.09 7.89
C LEU A 190 12.42 3.92 6.97
N SER A 191 11.45 3.39 6.23
CA SER A 191 11.70 2.39 5.20
C SER A 191 12.21 3.05 3.92
N THR A 192 12.64 2.20 2.99
CA THR A 192 13.34 2.53 1.75
C THR A 192 12.78 1.64 0.63
N ASN A 193 13.00 2.00 -0.63
CA ASN A 193 12.64 1.12 -1.74
C ASN A 193 13.65 -0.04 -1.81
N ARG A 194 13.24 -1.23 -1.36
CA ARG A 194 14.15 -2.37 -1.22
C ARG A 194 13.49 -3.72 -1.44
N TYR A 195 14.31 -4.66 -1.85
CA TYR A 195 14.06 -6.10 -1.78
C TYR A 195 14.88 -6.69 -0.64
N GLU A 196 14.24 -7.40 0.25
CA GLU A 196 14.82 -7.96 1.46
C GLU A 196 14.65 -9.48 1.45
N ILE A 197 15.74 -10.19 1.70
CA ILE A 197 15.71 -11.62 2.01
C ILE A 197 16.03 -11.72 3.49
N THR A 198 15.04 -12.09 4.28
CA THR A 198 15.14 -12.19 5.73
C THR A 198 16.08 -13.33 6.15
N ALA A 199 16.39 -13.38 7.44
CA ALA A 199 17.29 -14.37 8.02
C ALA A 199 16.83 -15.84 7.83
N ASP A 200 15.53 -16.09 7.65
CA ASP A 200 14.94 -17.41 7.37
C ASP A 200 14.67 -17.65 5.87
N GLY A 201 15.04 -16.72 5.00
CA GLY A 201 14.88 -16.82 3.54
C GLY A 201 13.49 -16.40 3.03
N PHE A 202 12.63 -15.86 3.88
CA PHE A 202 11.43 -15.17 3.43
C PHE A 202 11.81 -13.92 2.62
N THR A 203 10.97 -13.55 1.66
CA THR A 203 11.28 -12.46 0.74
C THR A 203 10.26 -11.35 0.87
N GLU A 204 10.73 -10.15 1.17
CA GLU A 204 9.92 -8.97 1.33
C GLU A 204 10.31 -7.91 0.28
N ARG A 205 9.33 -7.11 -0.10
CA ARG A 205 9.47 -6.02 -1.07
C ARG A 205 8.79 -4.81 -0.50
N PHE A 206 9.43 -3.65 -0.63
CA PHE A 206 8.97 -2.40 -0.05
C PHE A 206 9.00 -1.28 -1.07
N GLY A 207 7.97 -0.44 -1.05
CA GLY A 207 7.89 0.73 -1.91
C GLY A 207 7.90 0.34 -3.39
N ASP A 208 8.71 1.02 -4.20
CA ASP A 208 8.76 0.78 -5.64
C ASP A 208 9.29 -0.62 -6.03
N ALA A 209 9.86 -1.36 -5.09
CA ALA A 209 10.29 -2.74 -5.31
C ALA A 209 9.15 -3.77 -5.18
N GLU A 210 7.97 -3.36 -4.70
CA GLU A 210 6.80 -4.23 -4.54
C GLU A 210 6.34 -4.83 -5.88
N ASP A 211 5.87 -6.08 -5.82
CA ASP A 211 5.39 -6.76 -7.01
C ASP A 211 4.07 -6.15 -7.49
N GLN A 212 4.04 -5.78 -8.76
CA GLN A 212 2.77 -5.61 -9.46
C GLN A 212 2.19 -7.00 -9.74
N ARG A 213 1.23 -7.42 -8.91
CA ARG A 213 0.51 -8.68 -9.11
C ARG A 213 -0.75 -8.40 -9.91
N SER A 214 -0.88 -9.10 -11.04
CA SER A 214 -2.16 -9.25 -11.72
C SER A 214 -2.68 -10.65 -11.39
N PHE A 215 -3.80 -10.72 -10.68
CA PHE A 215 -4.47 -11.99 -10.38
C PHE A 215 -5.72 -12.21 -11.24
N PHE A 216 -5.98 -11.30 -12.19
CA PHE A 216 -7.07 -11.40 -13.14
C PHE A 216 -6.52 -11.71 -14.54
N HIS A 217 -6.59 -12.97 -14.96
CA HIS A 217 -6.29 -13.34 -16.34
C HIS A 217 -7.53 -13.84 -17.06
N GLN A 218 -7.74 -13.26 -18.23
CA GLN A 218 -8.92 -13.31 -19.06
C GLN A 218 -9.39 -14.74 -19.38
N ARG A 219 -10.23 -15.26 -18.50
CA ARG A 219 -11.36 -16.12 -18.88
C ARG A 219 -12.50 -15.76 -17.95
N LEU A 220 -13.19 -14.66 -18.27
CA LEU A 220 -14.51 -14.30 -17.76
C LEU A 220 -15.37 -15.58 -17.85
N THR A 221 -15.56 -16.38 -16.79
CA THR A 221 -16.40 -16.20 -15.60
C THR A 221 -17.84 -15.87 -15.98
N ASP A 222 -18.74 -16.51 -15.25
CA ASP A 222 -20.14 -16.70 -15.63
C ASP A 222 -20.86 -15.37 -15.93
N ASP A 223 -21.76 -15.42 -16.90
CA ASP A 223 -22.71 -14.34 -17.18
C ASP A 223 -23.33 -13.86 -15.87
N LEU A 224 -23.25 -12.56 -15.61
CA LEU A 224 -23.99 -11.97 -14.50
C LEU A 224 -25.47 -12.29 -14.71
N SER A 225 -26.18 -12.70 -13.65
CA SER A 225 -27.59 -13.08 -13.79
C SER A 225 -28.41 -11.96 -14.45
N GLY A 226 -29.01 -12.25 -15.60
CA GLY A 226 -29.78 -11.29 -16.38
C GLY A 226 -28.96 -10.38 -17.31
N ALA A 227 -27.64 -10.53 -17.32
CA ALA A 227 -26.74 -9.96 -18.31
C ALA A 227 -26.23 -11.07 -19.23
N SER A 228 -26.22 -10.86 -20.54
CA SER A 228 -25.68 -11.86 -21.47
C SER A 228 -25.09 -11.13 -22.67
N PRO A 229 -23.82 -10.71 -22.55
CA PRO A 229 -23.10 -10.07 -23.63
C PRO A 229 -23.13 -10.97 -24.87
N THR A 230 -23.19 -10.37 -26.05
CA THR A 230 -23.22 -11.16 -27.30
C THR A 230 -21.82 -11.54 -27.76
N ASN A 231 -21.73 -12.44 -28.75
CA ASN A 231 -20.47 -12.76 -29.40
C ASN A 231 -20.12 -11.73 -30.50
N GLY A 232 -18.85 -11.35 -30.56
CA GLY A 232 -18.30 -10.43 -31.55
C GLY A 232 -16.96 -10.91 -32.08
N ALA A 233 -16.81 -10.96 -33.40
CA ALA A 233 -15.54 -11.25 -34.04
C ALA A 233 -14.54 -10.09 -33.80
N LEU A 234 -13.38 -10.41 -33.23
CA LEU A 234 -12.22 -9.52 -33.17
C LEU A 234 -11.34 -9.82 -34.39
N VAL A 235 -11.43 -8.93 -35.37
CA VAL A 235 -10.65 -9.02 -36.62
C VAL A 235 -9.33 -8.29 -36.41
N LEU A 236 -8.25 -9.05 -36.20
CA LEU A 236 -6.90 -8.51 -35.97
C LEU A 236 -6.16 -8.25 -37.29
N SER A 237 -6.44 -9.06 -38.31
CA SER A 237 -5.94 -8.86 -39.68
C SER A 237 -6.85 -9.54 -40.71
N THR A 238 -6.53 -9.42 -42.00
CA THR A 238 -7.26 -10.12 -43.08
C THR A 238 -7.26 -11.64 -42.94
N ASN A 239 -6.31 -12.21 -42.19
CA ASN A 239 -6.15 -13.65 -42.02
C ASN A 239 -6.31 -14.12 -40.57
N ILE A 240 -6.47 -13.19 -39.62
CA ILE A 240 -6.54 -13.50 -38.19
C ILE A 240 -7.79 -12.87 -37.62
N THR A 241 -8.77 -13.72 -37.35
CA THR A 241 -10.00 -13.38 -36.66
C THR A 241 -10.18 -14.36 -35.52
N ILE A 242 -10.41 -13.82 -34.33
CA ILE A 242 -10.85 -14.61 -33.17
C ILE A 242 -12.28 -14.23 -32.86
N THR A 243 -13.11 -15.19 -32.48
CA THR A 243 -14.49 -14.94 -32.05
C THR A 243 -14.64 -15.47 -30.64
N PRO A 244 -14.24 -14.68 -29.63
CA PRO A 244 -14.50 -15.02 -28.25
C PRO A 244 -16.02 -15.11 -28.01
N VAL A 245 -16.38 -15.85 -26.97
CA VAL A 245 -17.75 -15.91 -26.47
C VAL A 245 -17.95 -14.74 -25.52
N ASP A 246 -19.15 -14.17 -25.49
CA ASP A 246 -19.61 -13.11 -24.60
C ASP A 246 -18.55 -11.99 -24.50
N ASN A 247 -18.30 -11.31 -25.61
CA ASN A 247 -17.26 -10.26 -25.69
C ASN A 247 -17.76 -8.98 -26.34
N ARG A 248 -19.06 -8.89 -26.59
CA ARG A 248 -19.70 -7.75 -27.22
C ARG A 248 -20.87 -7.26 -26.40
N PHE A 249 -20.64 -6.12 -25.80
CA PHE A 249 -21.59 -5.32 -25.05
C PHE A 249 -22.45 -4.48 -26.00
N ASN A 250 -23.73 -4.32 -25.67
CA ASN A 250 -24.70 -3.55 -26.43
C ASN A 250 -25.07 -2.27 -25.65
N ASN A 251 -25.18 -1.17 -26.40
CA ASN A 251 -25.57 0.11 -25.81
C ASN A 251 -26.97 0.03 -25.18
N ASN A 252 -27.14 0.57 -23.98
CA ASN A 252 -28.37 0.52 -23.17
C ASN A 252 -28.86 -0.90 -22.85
N ALA A 253 -27.98 -1.90 -22.82
CA ALA A 253 -28.27 -3.23 -22.30
C ALA A 253 -27.48 -3.45 -21.00
N LEU A 254 -28.04 -4.24 -20.09
CA LEU A 254 -27.29 -4.77 -18.96
C LEU A 254 -26.43 -5.92 -19.49
N ASP A 255 -25.17 -5.62 -19.78
CA ASP A 255 -24.17 -6.59 -20.22
C ASP A 255 -23.00 -6.54 -19.23
N GLY A 256 -22.58 -7.68 -18.70
CA GLY A 256 -21.60 -7.74 -17.63
C GLY A 256 -21.21 -9.15 -17.25
N PHE A 257 -20.12 -9.25 -16.49
CA PHE A 257 -19.58 -10.51 -15.98
C PHE A 257 -19.51 -10.46 -14.46
N GLY A 258 -19.69 -11.62 -13.83
CA GLY A 258 -19.38 -11.82 -12.42
C GLY A 258 -18.09 -12.60 -12.26
N ALA A 259 -17.36 -12.39 -11.17
CA ALA A 259 -16.26 -13.25 -10.76
C ALA A 259 -16.25 -13.37 -9.24
N ILE A 260 -15.86 -14.54 -8.74
CA ILE A 260 -15.58 -14.76 -7.32
C ILE A 260 -14.10 -15.09 -7.23
N GLU A 261 -13.33 -14.20 -6.63
CA GLU A 261 -11.89 -14.34 -6.54
C GLU A 261 -11.45 -14.32 -5.07
N ALA A 262 -10.59 -15.27 -4.74
CA ALA A 262 -9.88 -15.23 -3.47
C ALA A 262 -8.70 -14.26 -3.60
N LEU A 263 -8.63 -13.27 -2.71
CA LEU A 263 -7.46 -12.41 -2.65
C LEU A 263 -6.23 -13.26 -2.31
N PRO A 264 -5.14 -13.17 -3.10
CA PRO A 264 -3.96 -13.95 -2.82
C PRO A 264 -3.34 -13.49 -1.50
N GLU A 265 -2.77 -14.45 -0.77
CA GLU A 265 -2.01 -14.16 0.43
C GLU A 265 -0.84 -13.20 0.15
N GLY A 266 -0.64 -12.25 1.06
CA GLY A 266 0.39 -11.22 0.93
C GLY A 266 0.11 -10.18 -0.15
N LEU A 267 -1.16 -9.99 -0.56
CA LEU A 267 -1.54 -8.81 -1.34
C LEU A 267 -1.45 -7.57 -0.45
N ASP A 268 -0.60 -6.63 -0.83
CA ASP A 268 -0.48 -5.35 -0.12
C ASP A 268 -1.66 -4.44 -0.46
N THR A 269 -2.62 -4.33 0.46
CA THR A 269 -3.81 -3.47 0.30
C THR A 269 -3.56 -2.02 0.69
N SER A 270 -2.33 -1.63 1.01
CA SER A 270 -1.99 -0.20 1.15
C SER A 270 -2.01 0.55 -0.19
N ARG A 271 -2.09 -0.20 -1.28
CA ARG A 271 -2.27 0.30 -2.64
C ARG A 271 -3.67 -0.03 -3.15
N PRO A 272 -4.24 0.88 -3.95
CA PRO A 272 -5.47 0.59 -4.68
C PRO A 272 -5.36 -0.69 -5.51
N VAL A 273 -6.32 -1.60 -5.36
CA VAL A 273 -6.53 -2.67 -6.33
C VAL A 273 -7.31 -2.08 -7.49
N GLU A 274 -6.75 -2.13 -8.70
CA GLU A 274 -7.39 -1.61 -9.91
C GLU A 274 -7.91 -2.73 -10.80
N LEU A 275 -9.16 -2.62 -11.24
CA LEU A 275 -9.70 -3.39 -12.35
C LEU A 275 -9.47 -2.61 -13.65
N VAL A 276 -8.86 -3.29 -14.63
CA VAL A 276 -8.49 -2.70 -15.91
C VAL A 276 -9.24 -3.40 -17.02
N VAL A 277 -10.05 -2.65 -17.77
CA VAL A 277 -10.82 -3.16 -18.92
C VAL A 277 -10.34 -2.50 -20.19
N ASN A 278 -9.87 -3.33 -21.12
CA ASN A 278 -9.58 -2.92 -22.48
C ASN A 278 -10.82 -3.10 -23.33
N TRP A 279 -11.22 -2.07 -24.07
CA TRP A 279 -12.42 -2.12 -24.90
C TRP A 279 -12.17 -1.49 -26.27
N ILE A 280 -13.00 -1.85 -27.25
CA ILE A 280 -12.90 -1.39 -28.63
C ILE A 280 -14.30 -1.05 -29.13
N PRO A 281 -14.53 0.14 -29.71
CA PRO A 281 -15.83 0.49 -30.28
C PRO A 281 -16.08 -0.36 -31.54
N LYS A 282 -17.28 -0.93 -31.65
CA LYS A 282 -17.71 -1.68 -32.84
C LYS A 282 -17.73 -0.80 -34.09
N VAL A 283 -18.10 0.48 -33.93
CA VAL A 283 -18.19 1.47 -35.00
C VAL A 283 -17.41 2.71 -34.59
N ALA A 284 -16.72 3.34 -35.54
CA ALA A 284 -15.90 4.53 -35.29
C ALA A 284 -16.77 5.79 -35.11
N THR A 285 -17.63 5.79 -34.10
CA THR A 285 -18.44 6.94 -33.67
C THR A 285 -17.95 7.41 -32.31
N ALA A 286 -17.98 8.73 -32.08
CA ALA A 286 -17.79 9.27 -30.74
C ALA A 286 -18.97 8.92 -29.84
N GLY A 287 -18.74 8.83 -28.54
CA GLY A 287 -19.74 8.52 -27.53
C GLY A 287 -19.10 8.34 -26.16
N ASP A 288 -19.92 7.98 -25.18
CA ASP A 288 -19.45 7.69 -23.83
C ASP A 288 -19.44 6.17 -23.59
N VAL A 289 -18.47 5.70 -22.82
CA VAL A 289 -18.43 4.33 -22.30
C VAL A 289 -18.49 4.40 -20.79
N GLU A 290 -19.47 3.71 -20.23
CA GLU A 290 -19.63 3.52 -18.80
C GLU A 290 -19.03 2.17 -18.40
N PHE A 291 -18.19 2.19 -17.38
CA PHE A 291 -17.72 1.00 -16.70
C PHE A 291 -18.20 1.03 -15.26
N GLU A 292 -19.06 0.07 -14.92
CA GLU A 292 -19.64 -0.11 -13.61
C GLU A 292 -19.04 -1.35 -12.95
N VAL A 293 -18.68 -1.24 -11.68
CA VAL A 293 -18.16 -2.35 -10.88
C VAL A 293 -18.94 -2.44 -9.57
N ASN A 294 -19.42 -3.65 -9.30
CA ASN A 294 -20.05 -4.04 -8.05
C ASN A 294 -19.10 -4.99 -7.31
N VAL A 295 -18.67 -4.61 -6.10
CA VAL A 295 -17.75 -5.42 -5.29
C VAL A 295 -18.42 -5.77 -3.97
N ALA A 296 -18.47 -7.06 -3.64
CA ALA A 296 -18.84 -7.55 -2.32
C ALA A 296 -17.62 -8.24 -1.69
N GLN A 297 -17.27 -7.84 -0.47
CA GLN A 297 -16.25 -8.54 0.32
C GLN A 297 -16.92 -9.65 1.14
N LEU A 298 -16.35 -10.85 1.08
CA LEU A 298 -16.87 -12.03 1.76
C LEU A 298 -15.92 -12.44 2.88
N ALA A 299 -16.42 -12.49 4.11
CA ALA A 299 -15.72 -13.04 5.26
C ALA A 299 -15.92 -14.57 5.34
N ILE A 300 -15.01 -15.25 6.03
CA ILE A 300 -15.17 -16.67 6.33
C ILE A 300 -16.42 -16.84 7.20
N GLY A 301 -17.38 -17.61 6.68
CA GLY A 301 -18.66 -17.89 7.35
C GLY A 301 -19.86 -17.13 6.78
N ASP A 302 -19.64 -16.20 5.86
CA ASP A 302 -20.73 -15.51 5.17
C ASP A 302 -21.58 -16.46 4.32
N VAL A 303 -22.86 -16.13 4.19
CA VAL A 303 -23.81 -16.88 3.37
C VAL A 303 -24.02 -16.17 2.04
N LEU A 304 -23.88 -16.90 0.93
CA LEU A 304 -24.06 -16.38 -0.43
C LEU A 304 -25.55 -16.40 -0.84
N ASP A 305 -26.38 -15.61 -0.17
CA ASP A 305 -27.82 -15.51 -0.42
C ASP A 305 -28.27 -14.12 -0.93
N GLY A 306 -27.31 -13.23 -1.22
CA GLY A 306 -27.56 -11.86 -1.63
C GLY A 306 -27.75 -10.87 -0.47
N SER A 307 -27.55 -11.29 0.78
CA SER A 307 -27.59 -10.38 1.94
C SER A 307 -26.29 -9.60 2.18
N VAL A 308 -25.19 -10.03 1.56
CA VAL A 308 -23.90 -9.34 1.64
C VAL A 308 -23.99 -8.00 0.91
N ALA A 309 -23.63 -6.92 1.60
CA ALA A 309 -23.61 -5.59 1.01
C ALA A 309 -22.50 -5.47 -0.04
N ASP A 310 -22.83 -4.85 -1.16
CA ASP A 310 -21.89 -4.50 -2.20
C ASP A 310 -21.65 -2.99 -2.27
N VAL A 311 -20.52 -2.63 -2.86
CA VAL A 311 -20.18 -1.26 -3.22
C VAL A 311 -20.25 -1.14 -4.73
N ASN A 312 -21.13 -0.26 -5.19
CA ASN A 312 -21.28 0.11 -6.59
C ASN A 312 -20.45 1.36 -6.89
N THR A 313 -19.63 1.30 -7.93
CA THR A 313 -18.91 2.44 -8.46
C THR A 313 -18.99 2.44 -9.98
N ALA A 314 -19.05 3.62 -10.60
CA ALA A 314 -19.10 3.75 -12.05
C ALA A 314 -18.19 4.87 -12.55
N VAL A 315 -17.52 4.64 -13.68
CA VAL A 315 -16.70 5.62 -14.40
C VAL A 315 -17.25 5.78 -15.81
N VAL A 316 -17.54 7.01 -16.20
CA VAL A 316 -17.94 7.35 -17.57
C VAL A 316 -16.78 8.06 -18.27
N THR A 317 -16.32 7.47 -19.37
CA THR A 317 -15.25 8.05 -20.20
C THR A 317 -15.83 8.46 -21.55
N SER A 318 -15.65 9.74 -21.90
CA SER A 318 -16.00 10.22 -23.24
C SER A 318 -14.91 9.86 -24.24
N VAL A 319 -15.32 9.31 -25.38
CA VAL A 319 -14.42 8.71 -26.36
C VAL A 319 -14.60 9.34 -27.73
N GLY A 320 -13.47 9.65 -28.37
CA GLY A 320 -13.45 10.11 -29.75
C GLY A 320 -13.77 9.00 -30.75
N ALA A 321 -14.14 9.38 -31.97
CA ALA A 321 -14.43 8.43 -33.03
C ALA A 321 -13.23 7.52 -33.34
N GLY A 322 -13.42 6.20 -33.21
CA GLY A 322 -12.42 5.19 -33.60
C GLY A 322 -11.25 5.01 -32.64
N GLN A 323 -11.36 5.52 -31.40
CA GLN A 323 -10.35 5.30 -30.38
C GLN A 323 -10.60 3.99 -29.63
N THR A 324 -9.55 3.19 -29.47
CA THR A 324 -9.45 2.14 -28.46
C THR A 324 -8.97 2.77 -27.16
N ASP A 325 -9.50 2.33 -26.02
CA ASP A 325 -9.10 2.91 -24.75
C ASP A 325 -9.04 1.86 -23.63
N ILE A 326 -8.45 2.27 -22.51
CA ILE A 326 -8.30 1.48 -21.30
C ILE A 326 -9.10 2.17 -20.19
N LEU A 327 -10.12 1.48 -19.68
CA LEU A 327 -10.84 1.92 -18.50
C LEU A 327 -10.18 1.33 -17.27
N ARG A 328 -9.99 2.15 -16.24
CA ARG A 328 -9.42 1.74 -14.95
C ARG A 328 -10.35 2.17 -13.85
N GLN A 329 -10.52 1.30 -12.86
CA GLN A 329 -11.34 1.58 -11.71
C GLN A 329 -10.74 0.94 -10.46
N THR A 330 -10.58 1.74 -9.41
CA THR A 330 -10.19 1.24 -8.09
C THR A 330 -11.37 0.48 -7.48
N VAL A 331 -11.12 -0.76 -7.08
CA VAL A 331 -12.15 -1.68 -6.54
C VAL A 331 -11.96 -1.96 -5.06
N LEU A 332 -10.74 -1.79 -4.55
CA LEU A 332 -10.40 -1.90 -3.12
C LEU A 332 -9.36 -0.83 -2.78
N SER A 333 -9.56 -0.16 -1.65
CA SER A 333 -8.65 0.80 -1.00
C SER A 333 -8.68 0.53 0.50
#